data_AF-A0AAP3E620-F1
#
_entry.id   AF-A0AAP3E620-F1
#
_cell.length_a   1.000
_cell.length_b   1.000
_cell.length_c   1.000
_cell.angle_alpha   90.00
_cell.angle_beta   90.00
_cell.angle_gamma   90.00
#
_symmetry.space_group_name_H-M   'P 1'
#
loop_
_entity.id
_entity.type
_entity.pdbx_description
1 polymer ?
#
loop_
_entity_poly.entity_id
_entity_poly.type
_entity_poly.pdbx_seq_one_letter_code
_entity_poly.pdbx_strand_id
1 'polypeptide(L)'
;MGKEDSDTSLENRLNLLHERLEATAELPIDHRTNRWLGEAEAVVRDAAMNTLDEATTKKRVRQAKHLLEEADGTGNEQADEHLEAALELCHSILEDG
;
A
#
# COMPACT_ATOMS: atom_id res chain seq x y z
N MET A 1 24.88 6.29 -11.38
CA MET A 1 24.02 5.16 -11.00
C MET A 1 23.67 5.29 -9.54
N GLY A 2 22.40 5.42 -9.16
CA GLY A 2 22.04 5.42 -7.73
C GLY A 2 20.68 6.04 -7.39
N LYS A 3 20.13 6.92 -8.23
CA LYS A 3 18.74 7.39 -8.07
C LYS A 3 17.76 6.55 -8.89
N GLU A 4 18.06 6.31 -10.16
CA GLU A 4 17.16 5.57 -11.07
C GLU A 4 16.90 4.13 -10.59
N ASP A 5 17.92 3.39 -10.15
CA ASP A 5 17.72 2.02 -9.62
C ASP A 5 16.89 2.00 -8.32
N SER A 6 17.04 3.03 -7.48
CA SER A 6 16.31 3.15 -6.21
C SER A 6 14.87 3.64 -6.42
N ASP A 7 14.67 4.57 -7.35
CA ASP A 7 13.34 5.06 -7.76
C ASP A 7 12.58 3.95 -8.47
N THR A 8 13.20 3.18 -9.37
CA THR A 8 12.58 2.00 -9.99
C THR A 8 12.31 0.90 -8.95
N SER A 9 13.18 0.72 -7.95
CA SER A 9 12.91 -0.20 -6.83
C SER A 9 11.74 0.27 -5.96
N LEU A 10 11.61 1.57 -5.72
CA LEU A 10 10.52 2.16 -4.96
C LEU A 10 9.20 2.12 -5.73
N GLU A 11 9.22 2.49 -7.01
CA GLU A 11 8.08 2.40 -7.93
C GLU A 11 7.56 0.97 -8.04
N ASN A 12 8.45 -0.02 -8.20
CA ASN A 12 8.08 -1.43 -8.21
C ASN A 12 7.41 -1.87 -6.89
N ARG A 13 7.91 -1.38 -5.74
CA ARG A 13 7.29 -1.68 -4.44
C ARG A 13 5.93 -1.00 -4.26
N LEU A 14 5.76 0.21 -4.77
CA LEU A 14 4.48 0.92 -4.76
C LEU A 14 3.46 0.24 -5.68
N ASN A 15 3.87 -0.20 -6.86
CA ASN A 15 3.02 -0.96 -7.78
C ASN A 15 2.60 -2.30 -7.15
N LEU A 16 3.55 -3.03 -6.56
CA LEU A 16 3.24 -4.28 -5.85
C LEU A 16 2.29 -4.03 -4.66
N LEU A 17 2.49 -2.95 -3.91
CA LEU A 17 1.58 -2.56 -2.83
C LEU A 17 0.17 -2.29 -3.38
N HIS A 18 0.05 -1.56 -4.49
CA HIS A 18 -1.23 -1.29 -5.13
C HIS A 18 -1.94 -2.58 -5.59
N GLU A 19 -1.22 -3.50 -6.24
CA GLU A 19 -1.75 -4.79 -6.68
C GLU A 19 -2.28 -5.64 -5.50
N ARG A 20 -1.60 -5.61 -4.34
CA ARG A 20 -2.09 -6.30 -3.14
C ARG A 20 -3.40 -5.70 -2.62
N LEU A 21 -3.52 -4.38 -2.64
CA LEU A 21 -4.74 -3.70 -2.21
C LEU A 21 -5.90 -4.00 -3.15
N GLU A 22 -5.67 -3.98 -4.47
CA GLU A 22 -6.67 -4.34 -5.48
C GLU A 22 -7.12 -5.79 -5.31
N ALA A 23 -6.18 -6.74 -5.18
CA ALA A 23 -6.50 -8.15 -4.94
C ALA A 23 -7.29 -8.36 -3.64
N THR A 24 -7.03 -7.56 -2.60
CA THR A 24 -7.81 -7.60 -1.35
C THR A 24 -9.25 -7.13 -1.58
N ALA A 25 -9.45 -6.09 -2.39
CA ALA A 25 -10.77 -5.52 -2.70
C ALA A 25 -11.63 -6.42 -3.61
N GLU A 26 -11.02 -7.32 -4.38
CA GLU A 26 -11.74 -8.34 -5.18
C GLU A 26 -12.34 -9.47 -4.33
N LEU A 27 -11.92 -9.61 -3.07
CA LEU A 27 -12.39 -10.65 -2.17
C LEU A 27 -13.67 -10.26 -1.41
N PRO A 28 -14.47 -11.23 -0.94
CA PRO A 28 -15.66 -10.94 -0.15
C PRO A 28 -15.26 -10.50 1.26
N ILE A 29 -15.15 -9.18 1.44
CA ILE A 29 -14.77 -8.50 2.68
C ILE A 29 -15.91 -7.61 3.20
N ASP A 30 -15.88 -7.23 4.48
CA ASP A 30 -16.89 -6.31 5.02
C ASP A 30 -16.80 -4.90 4.39
N HIS A 31 -17.96 -4.24 4.29
CA HIS A 31 -18.10 -2.91 3.70
C HIS A 31 -17.24 -1.83 4.39
N ARG A 32 -17.02 -1.95 5.70
CA ARG A 32 -16.22 -1.01 6.50
C ARG A 32 -14.76 -1.14 6.12
N THR A 33 -14.27 -2.37 6.00
CA THR A 33 -12.90 -2.68 5.57
C THR A 33 -12.67 -2.27 4.12
N ASN A 34 -13.65 -2.52 3.23
CA ASN A 34 -13.56 -2.10 1.83
C ASN A 34 -13.41 -0.57 1.67
N ARG A 35 -14.05 0.22 2.56
CA ARG A 35 -13.88 1.67 2.55
C ARG A 35 -12.43 2.08 2.84
N TRP A 36 -11.82 1.50 3.88
CA TRP A 36 -10.44 1.81 4.25
C TRP A 36 -9.45 1.36 3.16
N LEU A 37 -9.68 0.19 2.57
CA LEU A 37 -8.89 -0.32 1.45
C LEU A 37 -8.93 0.60 0.24
N GLY A 38 -10.12 1.05 -0.17
CA GLY A 38 -10.25 1.98 -1.31
C GLY A 38 -9.55 3.32 -1.07
N GLU A 39 -9.59 3.84 0.16
CA GLU A 39 -8.85 5.06 0.52
C GLU A 39 -7.33 4.81 0.50
N ALA A 40 -6.86 3.68 1.01
CA ALA A 40 -5.44 3.30 0.98
C ALA A 40 -4.93 3.10 -0.47
N GLU A 41 -5.71 2.41 -1.30
CA GLU A 41 -5.41 2.16 -2.70
C GLU A 41 -5.26 3.48 -3.47
N ALA A 42 -6.18 4.42 -3.28
CA ALA A 42 -6.11 5.73 -3.93
C ALA A 42 -4.82 6.49 -3.56
N VAL A 43 -4.39 6.40 -2.30
CA VAL A 43 -3.17 7.04 -1.79
C VAL A 43 -1.91 6.38 -2.38
N VAL A 44 -1.87 5.05 -2.47
CA VAL A 44 -0.74 4.31 -3.04
C VAL A 44 -0.65 4.54 -4.54
N ARG A 45 -1.78 4.51 -5.24
CA ARG A 45 -1.86 4.81 -6.67
C ARG A 45 -1.39 6.22 -6.99
N ASP A 46 -1.75 7.22 -6.16
CA ASP A 46 -1.23 8.59 -6.28
C ASP A 46 0.30 8.62 -6.17
N ALA A 47 0.87 7.85 -5.24
CA ALA A 47 2.32 7.77 -5.06
C ALA A 47 3.03 7.02 -6.19
N ALA A 48 2.42 5.99 -6.77
CA ALA A 48 2.98 5.21 -7.87
C ALA A 48 2.94 5.96 -9.21
N MET A 49 1.85 6.71 -9.47
CA MET A 49 1.65 7.38 -10.77
C MET A 49 2.34 8.74 -10.88
N ASN A 50 2.64 9.39 -9.76
CA ASN A 50 3.28 10.69 -9.76
C ASN A 50 4.75 10.55 -9.36
N THR A 51 5.63 11.25 -10.07
CA THR A 51 7.03 11.41 -9.66
C THR A 51 7.11 12.35 -8.46
N LEU A 52 6.87 11.81 -7.27
CA LEU A 52 6.96 12.51 -6.00
C LEU A 52 8.37 12.41 -5.42
N ASP A 53 8.77 13.39 -4.61
CA ASP A 53 9.98 13.24 -3.81
C ASP A 53 9.82 12.14 -2.75
N GLU A 54 10.94 11.55 -2.35
CA GLU A 54 10.98 10.43 -1.40
C GLU A 54 10.22 10.74 -0.08
N ALA A 55 10.34 11.97 0.43
CA ALA A 55 9.68 12.38 1.65
C ALA A 55 8.14 12.38 1.51
N THR A 56 7.65 12.83 0.36
CA THR A 56 6.23 12.84 0.02
C THR A 56 5.73 11.43 -0.23
N THR A 57 6.48 10.59 -0.95
CA THR A 57 6.18 9.17 -1.15
C THR A 57 6.05 8.44 0.19
N LYS A 58 7.04 8.58 1.08
CA LYS A 58 6.98 8.00 2.44
C LYS A 58 5.80 8.54 3.25
N LYS A 59 5.43 9.81 3.08
CA LYS A 59 4.24 10.36 3.72
C LYS A 59 2.95 9.69 3.21
N ARG A 60 2.83 9.45 1.90
CA ARG A 60 1.70 8.73 1.31
C ARG A 60 1.63 7.29 1.80
N VAL A 61 2.75 6.56 1.79
CA VAL A 61 2.80 5.18 2.28
C VAL A 61 2.45 5.10 3.77
N ARG A 62 2.91 6.04 4.60
CA ARG A 62 2.51 6.10 6.01
C ARG A 62 1.01 6.32 6.20
N GLN A 63 0.41 7.16 5.35
CA GLN A 63 -1.03 7.38 5.36
C GLN A 63 -1.79 6.10 4.96
N ALA A 64 -1.35 5.41 3.90
CA ALA A 64 -1.93 4.14 3.48
C ALA A 64 -1.84 3.10 4.60
N LYS A 65 -0.65 2.92 5.19
CA LYS A 65 -0.45 2.03 6.34
C LYS A 65 -1.44 2.30 7.48
N HIS A 66 -1.62 3.57 7.86
CA HIS A 66 -2.55 3.92 8.94
C HIS A 66 -4.00 3.54 8.58
N LEU A 67 -4.43 3.75 7.34
CA LEU A 67 -5.77 3.34 6.89
C LEU A 67 -5.94 1.81 6.95
N LEU A 68 -4.90 1.05 6.59
CA LEU A 68 -4.91 -0.41 6.67
C LEU A 68 -4.95 -0.91 8.11
N GLU A 69 -4.31 -0.22 9.05
CA GLU A 69 -4.36 -0.56 10.49
C GLU A 69 -5.74 -0.29 11.11
N GLU A 70 -6.54 0.61 10.54
CA GLU A 70 -7.93 0.86 10.96
C GLU A 70 -8.93 -0.18 10.41
N ALA A 71 -8.49 -1.05 9.50
CA ALA A 71 -9.25 -2.22 9.10
C ALA A 71 -9.16 -3.28 10.21
N ASP A 72 -10.24 -3.46 10.98
CA ASP A 72 -10.41 -4.49 12.02
C ASP A 72 -10.50 -5.92 11.40
N GLY A 73 -9.50 -6.32 10.62
CA GLY A 73 -9.55 -7.52 9.78
C GLY A 73 -10.58 -7.42 8.65
N THR A 74 -10.49 -8.35 7.71
CA THR A 74 -11.36 -8.37 6.53
C THR A 74 -12.50 -9.39 6.66
N GLY A 75 -12.38 -10.33 7.62
CA GLY A 75 -13.29 -11.45 7.78
C GLY A 75 -13.06 -12.58 6.76
N ASN A 76 -11.98 -12.51 6.00
CA ASN A 76 -11.59 -13.47 4.99
C ASN A 76 -10.09 -13.74 5.08
N GLU A 77 -9.71 -14.99 5.31
CA GLU A 77 -8.31 -15.38 5.53
C GLU A 77 -7.38 -14.96 4.37
N GLN A 78 -7.82 -15.09 3.12
CA GLN A 78 -7.01 -14.68 1.95
C GLN A 78 -6.87 -13.16 1.86
N ALA A 79 -7.91 -12.41 2.23
CA ALA A 79 -7.84 -10.95 2.24
C ALA A 79 -6.99 -10.45 3.39
N ASP A 80 -7.01 -11.14 4.54
CA ASP A 80 -6.11 -10.86 5.67
C ASP A 80 -4.65 -11.15 5.30
N GLU A 81 -4.35 -12.23 4.55
CA GLU A 81 -3.00 -12.49 4.02
C GLU A 81 -2.52 -11.39 3.07
N HIS A 82 -3.38 -10.90 2.17
CA HIS A 82 -3.05 -9.78 1.29
C HIS A 82 -2.85 -8.47 2.05
N LEU A 83 -3.67 -8.22 3.08
CA LEU A 83 -3.55 -7.06 3.94
C LEU A 83 -2.24 -7.07 4.74
N GLU A 84 -1.86 -8.22 5.30
CA GLU A 84 -0.59 -8.40 6.01
C GLU A 84 0.60 -8.16 5.08
N ALA A 85 0.59 -8.75 3.88
CA ALA A 85 1.63 -8.50 2.87
C ALA A 85 1.71 -7.02 2.45
N ALA A 86 0.57 -6.33 2.36
CA ALA A 86 0.53 -4.90 2.07
C ALA A 86 1.13 -4.06 3.22
N LEU A 87 0.88 -4.43 4.48
CA LEU A 87 1.49 -3.80 5.64
C LEU A 87 3.00 -4.01 5.67
N GLU A 88 3.50 -5.22 5.40
CA GLU A 88 4.93 -5.52 5.29
C GLU A 88 5.62 -4.67 4.21
N LEU A 89 4.99 -4.51 3.05
CA LEU A 89 5.50 -3.63 1.99
C LEU A 89 5.54 -2.17 2.43
N CYS A 90 4.51 -1.68 3.13
CA CYS A 90 4.52 -0.35 3.70
C CYS A 90 5.71 -0.16 4.66
N HIS A 91 5.98 -1.14 5.51
CA HIS A 91 7.13 -1.12 6.42
C HIS A 91 8.45 -1.08 5.66
N SER A 92 8.65 -1.96 4.67
CA SER A 92 9.86 -1.99 3.85
C SER A 92 10.13 -0.65 3.15
N ILE A 93 9.11 0.01 2.61
CA ILE A 93 9.25 1.31 1.95
C ILE A 93 9.59 2.43 2.96
N LEU A 94 9.09 2.34 4.19
CA LEU A 94 9.32 3.34 5.24
C LEU A 94 10.68 3.17 5.92
N GLU A 95 11.20 1.94 6.00
CA GLU A 95 12.49 1.60 6.61
C GLU A 95 13.68 1.81 5.66
N ASP A 96 13.50 1.63 4.35
CA ASP A 96 14.52 1.99 3.36
C ASP A 96 14.67 3.51 3.30
N GLY A 97 15.74 4.04 3.90
CA GLY A 97 16.12 5.47 3.90
C GLY A 97 17.62 5.67 4.08
#